data_AF-A0A7V6GN87-F1
#
_entry.id   AF-A0A7V6GN87-F1
#
_cell.length_a   1.000
_cell.length_b   1.000
_cell.length_c   1.000
_cell.angle_alpha   90.00
_cell.angle_beta   90.00
_cell.angle_gamma   90.00
#
_symmetry.space_group_name_H-M   'P 1'
#
loop_
_entity.id
_entity.type
_entity.pdbx_description
1 polymer ?
#
loop_
_entity_poly.entity_id
_entity_poly.type
_entity_poly.pdbx_seq_one_letter_code
_entity_poly.pdbx_strand_id
1 'polypeptide(L)'
;MSVPTHTPELTKESAAKLKDYYLYQIEKEYSKTFNDKERERLRHFRNIIDGLNENANSSNFSFGTDYYEYIFEYMINRFFGGINISKKYQPKSYWKFKDDTVCEGSSLMPDTIVEYNSDKILIIDAKYYRFGSLDKKIRDRHLPPTSSVHKQIVYGEHNSKIDEGQEAYNIFVMPYNKEKKLFNENKDDLIYIGYAQMDKDNETENQLTHERVHTFLIDLKYLIKNYKNDNQKTLDTIVKEITKLP
;
A
#
# COMPACT_ATOMS: atom_id res chain seq x y z
N MET A 1 26.70 -7.38 35.64
CA MET A 1 27.01 -5.94 35.61
C MET A 1 26.42 -5.37 34.34
N SER A 2 25.31 -4.63 34.46
CA SER A 2 24.61 -4.05 33.31
C SER A 2 25.25 -2.71 32.97
N VAL A 3 25.70 -2.56 31.73
CA VAL A 3 26.22 -1.28 31.22
C VAL A 3 25.01 -0.34 31.03
N PRO A 4 24.96 0.83 31.69
CA PRO A 4 23.89 1.77 31.46
C PRO A 4 24.09 2.45 30.10
N THR A 5 23.20 2.15 29.14
CA THR A 5 23.10 2.91 27.89
C THR A 5 22.45 4.26 28.19
N HIS A 6 23.27 5.26 28.51
CA HIS A 6 22.82 6.65 28.49
C HIS A 6 22.66 7.09 27.03
N THR A 7 21.46 6.93 26.50
CA THR A 7 21.01 7.78 25.39
C THR A 7 20.80 9.17 25.98
N PRO A 8 21.49 10.23 25.55
CA PRO A 8 21.26 11.55 26.07
C PRO A 8 19.83 11.97 25.72
N GLU A 9 19.00 12.26 26.72
CA GLU A 9 17.73 12.93 26.49
C GLU A 9 18.02 14.35 25.96
N LEU A 10 17.58 14.64 24.73
CA LEU A 10 17.68 16.00 24.18
C LEU A 10 16.84 16.95 25.03
N THR A 11 17.50 17.91 25.68
CA THR A 11 16.82 19.00 26.37
C THR A 11 16.12 19.91 25.36
N LYS A 12 15.01 20.55 25.74
CA LYS A 12 14.27 21.48 24.85
C LYS A 12 15.16 22.58 24.25
N GLU A 13 16.14 23.06 25.02
CA GLU A 13 17.10 24.06 24.57
C GLU A 13 18.09 23.52 23.52
N SER A 14 18.53 22.26 23.66
CA SER A 14 19.38 21.60 22.67
C SER A 14 18.63 21.33 21.35
N ALA A 15 17.34 21.00 21.43
CA ALA A 15 16.49 20.78 20.27
C ALA A 15 16.23 22.08 19.47
N ALA A 16 16.05 23.21 20.17
CA ALA A 16 15.89 24.52 19.53
C ALA A 16 17.14 24.96 18.77
N LYS A 17 18.33 24.85 19.39
CA LYS A 17 19.60 25.15 18.72
C LYS A 17 19.86 24.25 17.51
N LEU A 18 19.43 22.99 17.59
CA LEU A 18 19.55 22.03 16.50
C LEU A 18 18.60 22.37 15.33
N LYS A 19 17.38 22.83 15.62
CA LYS A 19 16.45 23.34 14.61
C LYS A 19 17.07 24.50 13.82
N ASP A 20 17.55 25.52 14.52
CA ASP A 20 18.11 26.73 13.90
C ASP A 20 19.33 26.39 13.04
N TYR A 21 20.16 25.45 13.49
CA TYR A 21 21.27 24.93 12.71
C TYR A 21 20.81 24.31 11.39
N TYR A 22 19.79 23.44 11.40
CA TYR A 22 19.31 22.80 10.19
C TYR A 22 18.61 23.77 9.23
N LEU A 23 17.82 24.71 9.74
CA LEU A 23 17.21 25.76 8.92
C LEU A 23 18.28 26.60 8.23
N TYR A 24 19.33 26.98 8.97
CA TYR A 24 20.45 27.71 8.39
C TYR A 24 21.14 26.92 7.26
N GLN A 25 21.39 25.62 7.44
CA GLN A 25 21.99 24.81 6.37
C GLN A 25 21.08 24.72 5.14
N ILE A 26 19.76 24.60 5.32
CA ILE A 26 18.81 24.55 4.21
C ILE A 26 18.80 25.87 3.44
N GLU A 27 18.75 27.01 4.13
CA GLU A 27 18.78 28.33 3.48
C GLU A 27 20.09 28.60 2.73
N LYS A 28 21.20 28.14 3.33
CA LYS A 28 22.52 28.23 2.70
C LYS A 28 22.61 27.42 1.41
N GLU A 29 22.00 26.24 1.35
CA GLU A 29 21.98 25.44 0.12
C GLU A 29 20.91 25.95 -0.87
N TYR A 30 19.76 26.43 -0.38
CA TYR A 30 18.69 27.00 -1.20
C TYR A 30 19.14 28.23 -1.99
N SER A 31 19.97 29.09 -1.37
CA SER A 31 20.54 30.28 -2.00
C SER A 31 21.62 29.98 -3.05
N LYS A 32 22.20 28.77 -3.04
CA LYS A 32 23.25 28.35 -3.99
C LYS A 32 22.73 27.62 -5.22
N THR A 33 21.54 27.03 -5.14
CA THR A 33 20.98 26.24 -6.23
C THR A 33 20.02 27.06 -7.12
N PHE A 34 20.21 26.91 -8.42
CA PHE A 34 19.32 27.44 -9.46
C PHE A 34 18.48 26.32 -10.10
N ASN A 35 18.55 25.10 -9.58
CA ASN A 35 17.76 23.98 -10.06
C ASN A 35 16.38 23.96 -9.37
N ASP A 36 15.31 24.15 -10.14
CA ASP A 36 13.95 24.24 -9.59
C ASP A 36 13.53 23.01 -8.77
N LYS A 37 13.91 21.79 -9.18
CA LYS A 37 13.60 20.56 -8.44
C LYS A 37 14.34 20.48 -7.10
N GLU A 38 15.56 21.03 -7.05
CA GLU A 38 16.36 21.09 -5.83
C GLU A 38 15.82 22.16 -4.87
N ARG A 39 15.43 23.33 -5.40
CA ARG A 39 14.77 24.40 -4.65
C ARG A 39 13.45 23.94 -4.05
N GLU A 40 12.62 23.22 -4.82
CA GLU A 40 11.37 22.60 -4.33
C GLU A 40 11.63 21.65 -3.16
N ARG A 41 12.64 20.78 -3.27
CA ARG A 41 13.01 19.84 -2.21
C ARG A 41 13.47 20.54 -0.94
N LEU A 42 14.34 21.54 -1.08
CA LEU A 42 14.84 22.33 0.05
C LEU A 42 13.70 23.12 0.71
N ARG A 43 12.74 23.63 -0.07
CA ARG A 43 11.50 24.24 0.45
C ARG A 43 10.65 23.25 1.25
N HIS A 44 10.50 22.01 0.76
CA HIS A 44 9.81 20.96 1.52
C HIS A 44 10.53 20.63 2.83
N PHE A 45 11.87 20.49 2.82
CA PHE A 45 12.64 20.26 4.04
C PHE A 45 12.54 21.42 5.02
N ARG A 46 12.61 22.66 4.53
CA ARG A 46 12.40 23.85 5.35
C ARG A 46 11.04 23.80 6.03
N ASN A 47 9.96 23.54 5.28
CA ASN A 47 8.61 23.46 5.83
C ASN A 47 8.47 22.37 6.90
N ILE A 48 9.17 21.23 6.74
CA ILE A 48 9.20 20.15 7.74
C ILE A 48 9.89 20.61 9.03
N ILE A 49 11.00 21.36 8.92
CA ILE A 49 11.77 21.81 10.09
C ILE A 49 11.13 23.04 10.75
N ASP A 50 10.57 23.96 9.96
CA ASP A 50 9.88 25.17 10.44
C ASP A 50 8.59 24.84 11.20
N GLY A 51 8.00 23.65 10.99
CA GLY A 51 6.85 23.08 11.71
C GLY A 51 7.05 22.81 13.21
N LEU A 52 7.75 23.68 13.91
CA LEU A 52 8.05 23.62 15.35
C LEU A 52 7.49 24.81 16.15
N ASN A 53 6.70 25.71 15.55
CA ASN A 53 6.01 26.78 16.28
C ASN A 53 4.64 27.09 15.67
N GLU A 54 3.61 26.37 16.11
CA GLU A 54 2.31 26.92 16.51
C GLU A 54 1.53 25.78 17.20
N ASN A 55 1.24 25.97 18.48
CA ASN A 55 0.63 25.03 19.45
C ASN A 55 1.58 24.16 20.28
N ALA A 56 2.34 24.82 21.16
CA ALA A 56 3.07 24.19 22.27
C ALA A 56 2.17 23.51 23.35
N ASN A 57 0.88 23.26 23.09
CA ASN A 57 -0.07 22.71 24.06
C ASN A 57 -0.86 21.47 23.58
N SER A 58 -0.58 20.90 22.41
CA SER A 58 -1.11 19.59 22.03
C SER A 58 0.04 18.59 21.91
N SER A 59 0.02 17.55 22.74
CA SER A 59 1.04 16.50 22.82
C SER A 59 1.10 15.57 21.61
N ASN A 60 0.48 15.92 20.48
CA ASN A 60 0.44 15.11 19.27
C ASN A 60 0.61 16.00 18.03
N PHE A 61 1.86 16.12 17.57
CA PHE A 61 2.21 16.72 16.29
C PHE A 61 2.02 15.67 15.18
N SER A 62 1.06 15.88 14.28
CA SER A 62 0.84 15.02 13.12
C SER A 62 1.26 15.75 11.83
N PHE A 63 2.44 15.42 11.30
CA PHE A 63 2.71 15.67 9.88
C PHE A 63 2.08 14.52 9.09
N GLY A 64 0.95 14.81 8.45
CA GLY A 64 0.20 13.82 7.69
C GLY A 64 -0.38 14.47 6.44
N THR A 65 -0.43 13.69 5.37
CA THR A 65 -1.30 13.99 4.23
C THR A 65 -2.42 12.97 4.23
N ASP A 66 -3.63 13.40 3.91
CA ASP A 66 -4.74 12.46 3.63
C ASP A 66 -4.46 11.62 2.38
N TYR A 67 -3.38 11.92 1.64
CA TYR A 67 -3.02 11.26 0.40
C TYR A 67 -2.06 10.06 0.53
N TYR A 68 -1.72 9.61 1.75
CA TYR A 68 -0.79 8.46 1.90
C TYR A 68 -1.30 7.19 1.22
N GLU A 69 -2.62 6.99 1.20
CA GLU A 69 -3.25 5.87 0.48
C GLU A 69 -2.94 5.94 -1.02
N TYR A 70 -3.19 7.09 -1.66
CA TYR A 70 -2.91 7.28 -3.10
C TYR A 70 -1.41 7.20 -3.42
N ILE A 71 -0.53 7.70 -2.54
CA ILE A 71 0.92 7.58 -2.73
C ILE A 71 1.33 6.10 -2.65
N PHE A 72 0.77 5.36 -1.70
CA PHE A 72 1.03 3.94 -1.56
C PHE A 72 0.52 3.14 -2.75
N GLU A 73 -0.71 3.39 -3.20
CA GLU A 73 -1.29 2.84 -4.43
C GLU A 73 -0.39 3.10 -5.65
N TYR A 74 0.04 4.34 -5.84
CA TYR A 74 0.96 4.71 -6.91
C TYR A 74 2.28 3.93 -6.82
N MET A 75 2.87 3.81 -5.63
CA MET A 75 4.10 3.03 -5.45
C MET A 75 3.89 1.55 -5.75
N ILE A 76 2.77 0.94 -5.32
CA ILE A 76 2.44 -0.45 -5.60
C ILE A 76 2.28 -0.70 -7.10
N ASN A 77 1.51 0.16 -7.79
CA ASN A 77 1.31 0.05 -9.23
C ASN A 77 2.64 0.13 -10.00
N ARG A 78 3.51 1.05 -9.61
CA ARG A 78 4.84 1.19 -10.23
C ARG A 78 5.78 0.03 -9.87
N PHE A 79 5.72 -0.46 -8.63
CA PHE A 79 6.58 -1.53 -8.12
C PHE A 79 6.31 -2.86 -8.84
N PHE A 80 5.05 -3.19 -9.11
CA PHE A 80 4.65 -4.41 -9.79
C PHE A 80 4.56 -4.30 -11.32
N GLY A 81 4.87 -3.12 -11.88
CA GLY A 81 4.80 -2.91 -13.33
C GLY A 81 3.37 -3.07 -13.88
N GLY A 82 2.37 -2.62 -13.13
CA GLY A 82 0.97 -2.71 -13.53
C GLY A 82 0.73 -2.18 -14.93
N ILE A 83 -0.10 -2.88 -15.69
CA ILE A 83 -0.48 -2.44 -17.04
C ILE A 83 -1.38 -1.20 -16.97
N ASN A 84 -1.40 -0.42 -18.05
CA ASN A 84 -2.48 0.54 -18.22
C ASN A 84 -3.81 -0.22 -18.27
N ILE A 85 -4.66 -0.01 -17.28
CA ILE A 85 -5.89 -0.76 -17.09
C ILE A 85 -6.86 -0.42 -18.22
N SER A 86 -6.91 -1.30 -19.22
CA SER A 86 -7.88 -1.21 -20.31
C SER A 86 -9.31 -1.29 -19.77
N LYS A 87 -10.25 -0.64 -20.49
CA LYS A 87 -11.68 -0.70 -20.16
C LYS A 87 -12.23 -2.14 -20.11
N LYS A 88 -11.58 -3.11 -20.77
CA LYS A 88 -12.00 -4.52 -20.73
C LYS A 88 -11.91 -5.12 -19.32
N TYR A 89 -10.95 -4.67 -18.52
CA TYR A 89 -10.71 -5.18 -17.16
C TYR A 89 -11.53 -4.49 -16.07
N GLN A 90 -12.40 -3.54 -16.45
CA GLN A 90 -13.18 -2.71 -15.54
C GLN A 90 -14.65 -3.13 -15.58
N PRO A 91 -15.19 -3.77 -14.52
CA PRO A 91 -16.62 -4.02 -14.40
C PRO A 91 -17.42 -2.72 -14.51
N LYS A 92 -18.58 -2.78 -15.16
CA LYS A 92 -19.46 -1.62 -15.37
C LYS A 92 -20.87 -1.89 -14.90
N SER A 93 -21.50 -0.85 -14.37
CA SER A 93 -22.93 -0.84 -14.09
C SER A 93 -23.72 -0.20 -15.23
N TYR A 94 -24.97 -0.61 -15.41
CA TYR A 94 -25.90 -0.02 -16.37
C TYR A 94 -27.24 0.24 -15.68
N TRP A 95 -27.74 1.46 -15.82
CA TRP A 95 -29.06 1.86 -15.34
C TRP A 95 -30.08 1.59 -16.44
N LYS A 96 -31.07 0.74 -16.16
CA LYS A 96 -32.20 0.48 -17.06
C LYS A 96 -33.44 1.14 -16.48
N PHE A 97 -33.94 2.14 -17.17
CA PHE A 97 -35.13 2.89 -16.76
C PHE A 97 -36.41 2.18 -17.25
N LYS A 98 -37.55 2.51 -16.64
CA LYS A 98 -38.85 1.91 -17.00
C LYS A 98 -39.30 2.27 -18.42
N ASP A 99 -38.75 3.32 -18.99
CA ASP A 99 -38.97 3.77 -20.37
C ASP A 99 -37.97 3.15 -21.36
N ASP A 100 -37.31 2.06 -20.95
CA ASP A 100 -36.28 1.33 -21.69
C ASP A 100 -35.01 2.13 -22.02
N THR A 101 -34.87 3.35 -21.48
CA THR A 101 -33.61 4.10 -21.58
C THR A 101 -32.51 3.37 -20.80
N VAL A 102 -31.31 3.32 -21.39
CA VAL A 102 -30.13 2.73 -20.75
C VAL A 102 -29.04 3.78 -20.60
N CYS A 103 -28.55 3.97 -19.37
CA CYS A 103 -27.42 4.84 -19.08
C CYS A 103 -26.26 4.03 -18.49
N GLU A 104 -25.05 4.29 -18.99
CA GLU A 104 -23.83 3.70 -18.44
C GLU A 104 -23.53 4.33 -17.07
N GLY A 105 -23.32 3.48 -16.07
CA GLY A 105 -22.91 3.89 -14.74
C GLY A 105 -21.39 3.99 -14.60
N SER A 106 -20.90 4.17 -13.37
CA SER A 106 -19.47 4.20 -13.12
C SER A 106 -18.83 2.83 -13.36
N SER A 107 -17.57 2.88 -13.82
CA SER A 107 -16.70 1.71 -13.90
C SER A 107 -16.04 1.47 -12.53
N LEU A 108 -15.94 0.21 -12.14
CA LEU A 108 -15.17 -0.21 -10.97
C LEU A 108 -13.74 -0.50 -11.45
N MET A 109 -12.75 0.23 -10.95
CA MET A 109 -11.36 0.13 -11.42
C MET A 109 -10.45 -0.42 -10.31
N PRO A 110 -9.76 -1.55 -10.53
CA PRO A 110 -8.74 -2.02 -9.59
C PRO A 110 -7.51 -1.10 -9.63
N ASP A 111 -6.69 -1.15 -8.57
CA ASP A 111 -5.51 -0.27 -8.47
C ASP A 111 -4.38 -0.71 -9.40
N THR A 112 -4.16 -2.02 -9.54
CA THR A 112 -3.05 -2.60 -10.29
C THR A 112 -3.48 -3.94 -10.89
N ILE A 113 -3.25 -4.11 -12.19
CA ILE A 113 -3.42 -5.38 -12.88
C ILE A 113 -2.09 -5.80 -13.47
N VAL A 114 -1.72 -7.06 -13.29
CA VAL A 114 -0.52 -7.65 -13.88
C VAL A 114 -0.91 -8.92 -14.62
N GLU A 115 -0.68 -8.94 -15.94
CA GLU A 115 -0.67 -10.18 -16.72
C GLU A 115 0.65 -10.90 -16.43
N TYR A 116 0.62 -11.88 -15.53
CA TYR A 116 1.84 -12.58 -15.13
C TYR A 116 2.33 -13.53 -16.23
N ASN A 117 1.41 -14.24 -16.85
CA ASN A 117 1.62 -15.02 -18.07
C ASN A 117 0.27 -15.20 -18.81
N SER A 118 0.24 -16.02 -19.87
CA SER A 118 -0.98 -16.26 -20.66
C SER A 118 -2.15 -16.76 -19.82
N ASP A 119 -1.88 -17.47 -18.73
CA ASP A 119 -2.87 -18.23 -17.98
C ASP A 119 -3.18 -17.58 -16.62
N LYS A 120 -2.48 -16.50 -16.24
CA LYS A 120 -2.61 -15.91 -14.89
C LYS A 120 -2.63 -14.39 -14.94
N ILE A 121 -3.67 -13.82 -14.32
CA ILE A 121 -3.82 -12.40 -14.08
C ILE A 121 -3.88 -12.12 -12.58
N LEU A 122 -3.07 -11.16 -12.14
CA LEU A 122 -3.01 -10.72 -10.76
C LEU A 122 -3.73 -9.38 -10.64
N ILE A 123 -4.72 -9.34 -9.75
CA ILE A 123 -5.50 -8.13 -9.46
C ILE A 123 -5.09 -7.66 -8.08
N ILE A 124 -4.21 -6.66 -8.06
CA ILE A 124 -3.59 -6.14 -6.86
C ILE A 124 -4.29 -4.85 -6.47
N ASP A 125 -4.77 -4.83 -5.24
CA ASP A 125 -5.36 -3.65 -4.62
C ASP A 125 -4.50 -3.27 -3.39
N ALA A 126 -4.07 -2.01 -3.38
CA ALA A 126 -3.19 -1.46 -2.36
C ALA A 126 -4.03 -0.95 -1.20
N LYS A 127 -3.79 -1.49 0.00
CA LYS A 127 -4.51 -1.10 1.21
C LYS A 127 -3.54 -0.47 2.19
N TYR A 128 -3.58 0.86 2.33
CA TYR A 128 -2.74 1.59 3.30
C TYR A 128 -3.29 1.49 4.73
N TYR A 129 -3.40 0.26 5.21
CA TYR A 129 -3.93 -0.07 6.53
C TYR A 129 -2.81 -0.35 7.52
N ARG A 130 -3.08 -0.11 8.80
CA ARG A 130 -2.06 -0.12 9.86
C ARG A 130 -1.77 -1.52 10.44
N PHE A 131 -2.35 -2.59 9.89
CA PHE A 131 -2.16 -3.96 10.37
C PHE A 131 -0.69 -4.32 10.60
N GLY A 132 0.18 -4.01 9.64
CA GLY A 132 1.61 -4.29 9.68
C GLY A 132 2.44 -3.40 10.62
N SER A 133 1.83 -2.43 11.30
CA SER A 133 2.53 -1.49 12.18
C SER A 133 2.06 -1.54 13.64
N LEU A 134 0.99 -2.28 13.92
CA LEU A 134 0.31 -2.33 15.21
C LEU A 134 0.57 -3.65 15.94
N ASP A 135 0.42 -3.62 17.27
CA ASP A 135 0.60 -4.80 18.11
C ASP A 135 -0.48 -5.87 17.88
N LYS A 136 -0.14 -7.15 18.13
CA LYS A 136 -1.02 -8.32 17.90
C LYS A 136 -2.42 -8.15 18.50
N LYS A 137 -2.54 -7.46 19.64
CA LYS A 137 -3.82 -7.30 20.37
C LYS A 137 -4.84 -6.40 19.66
N ILE A 138 -4.41 -5.54 18.73
CA ILE A 138 -5.28 -4.52 18.12
C ILE A 138 -5.25 -4.52 16.60
N ARG A 139 -4.25 -5.16 15.99
CA ARG A 139 -4.01 -5.07 14.54
C ARG A 139 -5.15 -5.61 13.67
N ASP A 140 -5.90 -6.60 14.14
CA ASP A 140 -6.95 -7.27 13.34
C ASP A 140 -8.09 -6.31 12.97
N ARG A 141 -8.33 -5.28 13.79
CA ARG A 141 -9.27 -4.18 13.51
C ARG A 141 -8.81 -3.25 12.37
N HIS A 142 -7.60 -3.47 11.87
CA HIS A 142 -7.00 -2.75 10.76
C HIS A 142 -6.77 -3.65 9.55
N LEU A 143 -7.53 -4.74 9.41
CA LEU A 143 -7.67 -5.43 8.14
C LEU A 143 -8.63 -4.68 7.21
N PRO A 144 -8.52 -4.86 5.88
CA PRO A 144 -9.48 -4.29 4.94
C PRO A 144 -10.91 -4.75 5.28
N PRO A 145 -11.91 -3.85 5.23
CA PRO A 145 -13.29 -4.20 5.55
C PRO A 145 -13.90 -5.12 4.50
N THR A 146 -14.98 -5.80 4.86
CA THR A 146 -15.76 -6.70 3.98
C THR A 146 -16.13 -6.08 2.63
N SER A 147 -16.39 -4.78 2.57
CA SER A 147 -16.67 -4.07 1.31
C SER A 147 -15.47 -4.05 0.35
N SER A 148 -14.23 -4.03 0.87
CA SER A 148 -13.04 -4.15 0.03
C SER A 148 -12.86 -5.57 -0.48
N VAL A 149 -13.17 -6.58 0.34
CA VAL A 149 -13.17 -7.99 -0.06
C VAL A 149 -14.16 -8.23 -1.20
N HIS A 150 -15.40 -7.73 -1.08
CA HIS A 150 -16.42 -7.82 -2.13
C HIS A 150 -15.95 -7.18 -3.43
N LYS A 151 -15.38 -5.97 -3.38
CA LYS A 151 -14.85 -5.31 -4.59
C LYS A 151 -13.81 -6.17 -5.29
N GLN A 152 -12.89 -6.78 -4.53
CA GLN A 152 -11.89 -7.67 -5.10
C GLN A 152 -12.51 -8.91 -5.76
N ILE A 153 -13.47 -9.56 -5.10
CA ILE A 153 -14.17 -10.71 -5.69
C ILE A 153 -14.86 -10.31 -7.01
N VAL A 154 -15.55 -9.17 -7.04
CA VAL A 154 -16.16 -8.65 -8.28
C VAL A 154 -15.13 -8.41 -9.39
N TYR A 155 -13.95 -7.89 -9.06
CA TYR A 155 -12.87 -7.77 -10.05
C TYR A 155 -12.45 -9.15 -10.58
N GLY A 156 -12.15 -10.11 -9.69
CA GLY A 156 -11.72 -11.43 -10.12
C GLY A 156 -12.77 -12.21 -10.92
N GLU A 157 -14.04 -12.13 -10.54
CA GLU A 157 -15.16 -12.72 -11.29
C GLU A 157 -15.32 -12.12 -12.69
N HIS A 158 -15.14 -10.80 -12.82
CA HIS A 158 -15.20 -10.14 -14.13
C HIS A 158 -14.02 -10.55 -15.00
N ASN A 159 -12.81 -10.51 -14.46
CA ASN A 159 -11.58 -10.75 -15.21
C ASN A 159 -11.40 -12.22 -15.60
N SER A 160 -11.85 -13.17 -14.78
CA SER A 160 -11.85 -14.61 -15.11
C SER A 160 -12.76 -14.99 -16.29
N LYS A 161 -13.65 -14.10 -16.71
CA LYS A 161 -14.57 -14.31 -17.85
C LYS A 161 -14.11 -13.65 -19.14
N ILE A 162 -13.03 -12.85 -19.11
CA ILE A 162 -12.54 -12.10 -20.29
C ILE A 162 -11.84 -13.04 -21.26
N ASP A 163 -10.86 -13.79 -20.76
CA ASP A 163 -10.03 -14.69 -21.55
C ASP A 163 -10.21 -16.12 -21.00
N GLU A 164 -10.87 -16.99 -21.78
CA GLU A 164 -11.15 -18.38 -21.37
C GLU A 164 -9.85 -19.11 -21.02
N GLY A 165 -9.79 -19.70 -19.82
CA GLY A 165 -8.61 -20.40 -19.31
C GLY A 165 -7.64 -19.55 -18.48
N GLN A 166 -7.87 -18.23 -18.38
CA GLN A 166 -7.06 -17.36 -17.52
C GLN A 166 -7.56 -17.36 -16.06
N GLU A 167 -6.67 -17.73 -15.13
CA GLU A 167 -6.92 -17.70 -13.69
C GLU A 167 -6.70 -16.30 -13.12
N ALA A 168 -7.74 -15.73 -12.51
CA ALA A 168 -7.65 -14.45 -11.81
C ALA A 168 -7.35 -14.67 -10.32
N TYR A 169 -6.36 -13.94 -9.81
CA TYR A 169 -5.98 -13.95 -8.40
C TYR A 169 -6.13 -12.57 -7.78
N ASN A 170 -6.94 -12.49 -6.73
CA ASN A 170 -7.16 -11.25 -6.00
C ASN A 170 -6.15 -11.11 -4.87
N ILE A 171 -5.48 -9.97 -4.81
CA ILE A 171 -4.39 -9.71 -3.87
C ILE A 171 -4.58 -8.36 -3.18
N PHE A 172 -4.48 -8.34 -1.87
CA PHE A 172 -4.22 -7.14 -1.08
C PHE A 172 -2.74 -7.02 -0.78
N VAL A 173 -2.20 -5.81 -0.94
CA VAL A 173 -0.87 -5.45 -0.44
C VAL A 173 -1.00 -4.35 0.60
N MET A 174 -0.45 -4.57 1.79
CA MET A 174 -0.48 -3.60 2.89
C MET A 174 0.94 -3.27 3.38
N PRO A 175 1.18 -2.06 3.91
CA PRO A 175 2.49 -1.71 4.44
C PRO A 175 2.75 -2.40 5.79
N TYR A 176 3.99 -2.77 6.04
CA TYR A 176 4.48 -3.09 7.38
C TYR A 176 5.88 -2.55 7.62
N ASN A 177 6.35 -2.71 8.86
CA ASN A 177 7.70 -2.38 9.27
C ASN A 177 8.39 -3.63 9.80
N LYS A 178 9.32 -4.19 9.02
CA LYS A 178 10.03 -5.43 9.36
C LYS A 178 10.95 -5.33 10.58
N GLU A 179 11.29 -4.11 11.01
CA GLU A 179 12.09 -3.87 12.22
C GLU A 179 11.25 -3.83 13.50
N LYS A 180 9.92 -3.93 13.41
CA LYS A 180 9.07 -4.07 14.60
C LYS A 180 9.26 -5.44 15.22
N LYS A 181 9.31 -5.48 16.56
CA LYS A 181 9.45 -6.72 17.35
C LYS A 181 8.45 -7.82 16.95
N LEU A 182 7.27 -7.42 16.49
CA LEU A 182 6.22 -8.29 15.98
C LEU A 182 6.67 -9.22 14.84
N PHE A 183 7.60 -8.76 14.01
CA PHE A 183 8.10 -9.46 12.83
C PHE A 183 9.56 -9.92 13.00
N ASN A 184 10.07 -9.98 14.25
CA ASN A 184 11.46 -10.39 14.49
C ASN A 184 11.80 -11.79 13.93
N GLU A 185 10.80 -12.66 13.82
CA GLU A 185 10.94 -14.02 13.28
C GLU A 185 10.87 -14.07 11.74
N ASN A 186 10.35 -13.02 11.10
CA ASN A 186 10.28 -12.90 9.65
C ASN A 186 10.59 -11.44 9.23
N LYS A 187 11.85 -11.23 8.80
CA LYS A 187 12.37 -9.94 8.34
C LYS A 187 12.46 -9.86 6.82
N ASP A 188 11.64 -10.61 6.11
CA ASP A 188 11.57 -10.52 4.65
C ASP A 188 11.12 -9.12 4.23
N ASP A 189 11.18 -8.81 2.94
CA ASP A 189 10.64 -7.56 2.39
C ASP A 189 9.16 -7.69 2.01
N LEU A 190 8.67 -8.93 1.85
CA LEU A 190 7.30 -9.29 1.54
C LEU A 190 6.90 -10.51 2.37
N ILE A 191 5.74 -10.48 3.04
CA ILE A 191 5.23 -11.56 3.89
C ILE A 191 3.79 -11.89 3.52
N TYR A 192 3.49 -13.16 3.29
CA TYR A 192 2.11 -13.65 3.15
C TYR A 192 1.48 -13.84 4.54
N ILE A 193 0.27 -13.32 4.74
CA ILE A 193 -0.42 -13.38 6.05
C ILE A 193 -1.74 -14.15 6.03
N GLY A 194 -2.15 -14.70 4.88
CA GLY A 194 -3.39 -15.44 4.70
C GLY A 194 -4.28 -14.82 3.63
N TYR A 195 -5.55 -15.25 3.60
CA TYR A 195 -6.53 -14.77 2.65
C TYR A 195 -7.86 -14.44 3.33
N ALA A 196 -8.61 -13.52 2.75
CA ALA A 196 -10.01 -13.28 3.08
C ALA A 196 -10.92 -14.01 2.10
N GLN A 197 -12.10 -14.40 2.55
CA GLN A 197 -13.17 -14.98 1.73
C GLN A 197 -14.53 -14.52 2.24
N MET A 198 -15.55 -14.61 1.41
CA MET A 198 -16.94 -14.39 1.83
C MET A 198 -17.51 -15.63 2.51
N ASP A 199 -18.50 -15.43 3.38
CA ASP A 199 -19.32 -16.53 3.89
C ASP A 199 -19.97 -17.25 2.71
N LYS A 200 -19.83 -18.58 2.70
CA LYS A 200 -20.46 -19.44 1.70
C LYS A 200 -21.57 -20.23 2.36
N ASP A 201 -22.74 -20.26 1.71
CA ASP A 201 -23.89 -21.03 2.20
C ASP A 201 -23.68 -22.55 2.09
N ASN A 202 -22.71 -23.03 1.30
CA ASN A 202 -22.40 -24.45 1.16
C ASN A 202 -20.89 -24.67 0.88
N GLU A 203 -20.29 -25.65 1.56
CA GLU A 203 -18.92 -26.14 1.32
C GLU A 203 -18.86 -26.89 -0.02
N THR A 204 -18.83 -26.18 -1.14
CA THR A 204 -18.51 -26.78 -2.44
C THR A 204 -17.01 -26.97 -2.56
N GLU A 205 -16.58 -28.21 -2.79
CA GLU A 205 -15.18 -28.69 -2.80
C GLU A 205 -14.24 -28.01 -3.81
N ASN A 206 -14.73 -27.16 -4.72
CA ASN A 206 -13.91 -26.45 -5.71
C ASN A 206 -14.08 -24.93 -5.55
N GLN A 207 -13.27 -24.32 -4.70
CA GLN A 207 -13.21 -22.86 -4.56
C GLN A 207 -12.44 -22.26 -5.74
N LEU A 208 -13.04 -21.30 -6.44
CA LEU A 208 -12.39 -20.63 -7.57
C LEU A 208 -11.30 -19.70 -7.03
N THR A 209 -10.21 -19.55 -7.79
CA THR A 209 -9.03 -18.75 -7.37
C THR A 209 -9.41 -17.30 -7.01
N HIS A 210 -10.38 -16.73 -7.72
CA HIS A 210 -10.83 -15.35 -7.52
C HIS A 210 -11.76 -15.16 -6.30
N GLU A 211 -12.24 -16.23 -5.68
CA GLU A 211 -13.06 -16.12 -4.46
C GLU A 211 -12.21 -15.90 -3.19
N ARG A 212 -10.88 -16.07 -3.31
CA ARG A 212 -9.92 -15.79 -2.25
C ARG A 212 -9.22 -14.47 -2.53
N VAL A 213 -9.14 -13.63 -1.52
CA VAL A 213 -8.35 -12.39 -1.56
C VAL A 213 -7.10 -12.58 -0.71
N HIS A 214 -6.02 -12.99 -1.36
CA HIS A 214 -4.72 -13.22 -0.73
C HIS A 214 -4.15 -11.91 -0.20
N THR A 215 -3.55 -11.93 0.99
CA THR A 215 -3.06 -10.71 1.63
C THR A 215 -1.57 -10.81 1.92
N PHE A 216 -0.82 -9.86 1.39
CA PHE A 216 0.61 -9.70 1.60
C PHE A 216 0.90 -8.40 2.34
N LEU A 217 1.95 -8.43 3.16
CA LEU A 217 2.56 -7.26 3.75
C LEU A 217 3.86 -6.95 3.01
N ILE A 218 4.11 -5.68 2.67
CA ILE A 218 5.37 -5.21 2.07
C ILE A 218 6.06 -4.19 2.98
N ASP A 219 7.38 -4.33 3.18
CA ASP A 219 8.12 -3.42 4.04
C ASP A 219 8.13 -2.03 3.39
N LEU A 220 7.62 -1.04 4.13
CA LEU A 220 7.42 0.29 3.57
C LEU A 220 8.72 0.95 3.14
N LYS A 221 9.83 0.71 3.87
CA LYS A 221 11.14 1.28 3.51
C LYS A 221 11.70 0.61 2.26
N TYR A 222 11.54 -0.71 2.14
CA TYR A 222 11.90 -1.44 0.93
C TYR A 222 11.11 -0.95 -0.29
N LEU A 223 9.79 -0.80 -0.18
CA LEU A 223 8.94 -0.29 -1.27
C LEU A 223 9.38 1.11 -1.71
N ILE A 224 9.57 2.05 -0.77
CA ILE A 224 10.01 3.42 -1.09
C ILE A 224 11.34 3.45 -1.84
N LYS A 225 12.25 2.52 -1.54
CA LYS A 225 13.56 2.43 -2.21
C LYS A 225 13.47 1.80 -3.60
N ASN A 226 12.52 0.91 -3.84
CA ASN A 226 12.52 0.02 -5.00
C ASN A 226 11.30 0.15 -5.94
N TYR A 227 10.31 1.01 -5.65
CA TYR A 227 9.08 1.14 -6.46
C TYR A 227 9.28 1.57 -7.92
N LYS A 228 10.50 1.99 -8.31
CA LYS A 228 10.86 2.33 -9.69
C LYS A 228 11.66 1.25 -10.40
N ASN A 229 12.10 0.23 -9.67
CA ASN A 229 12.92 -0.86 -10.21
C ASN A 229 12.01 -1.98 -10.73
N ASP A 230 12.55 -2.85 -11.57
CA ASP A 230 11.89 -4.11 -11.92
C ASP A 230 11.93 -5.05 -10.71
N ASN A 231 10.76 -5.51 -10.26
CA ASN A 231 10.60 -6.37 -9.09
C ASN A 231 9.95 -7.71 -9.44
N GLN A 232 10.27 -8.27 -10.61
CA GLN A 232 9.78 -9.60 -11.04
C GLN A 232 9.95 -10.69 -9.97
N LYS A 233 11.07 -10.72 -9.25
CA LYS A 233 11.30 -11.69 -8.16
C LYS A 233 10.23 -11.64 -7.06
N THR A 234 9.70 -10.44 -6.78
CA THR A 234 8.63 -10.26 -5.80
C THR A 234 7.31 -10.79 -6.34
N LEU A 235 7.02 -10.58 -7.63
CA LEU A 235 5.86 -11.21 -8.30
C LEU A 235 5.95 -12.74 -8.29
N ASP A 236 7.12 -13.30 -8.63
CA ASP A 236 7.35 -14.75 -8.60
C ASP A 236 7.10 -15.32 -7.20
N THR A 237 7.49 -14.57 -6.17
CA THR A 237 7.24 -14.94 -4.76
C THR A 237 5.75 -14.95 -4.45
N ILE A 238 5.00 -13.91 -4.88
CA ILE A 238 3.54 -13.85 -4.71
C ILE A 238 2.88 -15.06 -5.38
N VAL A 239 3.18 -15.30 -6.67
CA VAL A 239 2.59 -16.40 -7.44
C VAL A 239 2.90 -17.74 -6.78
N LYS A 240 4.16 -17.95 -6.35
CA LYS A 240 4.56 -19.16 -5.65
C LYS A 240 3.77 -19.38 -4.36
N GLU A 241 3.50 -18.35 -3.56
CA GLU A 241 2.74 -18.52 -2.31
C GLU A 241 1.26 -18.81 -2.56
N ILE A 242 0.62 -18.10 -3.52
CA ILE A 242 -0.82 -18.27 -3.77
C ILE A 242 -1.14 -19.60 -4.44
N THR A 243 -0.23 -20.16 -5.26
CA THR A 243 -0.44 -21.46 -5.92
C THR A 243 -0.13 -22.67 -5.04
N LYS A 244 0.39 -22.49 -3.83
CA LYS A 244 0.60 -23.60 -2.88
C LYS A 244 -0.71 -24.06 -2.23
N LEU A 245 -1.73 -23.23 -2.23
CA LEU A 245 -3.00 -23.50 -1.59
C LEU A 245 -3.91 -24.24 -2.57
N PRO A 246 -4.48 -25.40 -2.18
CA PRO A 246 -5.40 -26.15 -3.04
C PRO A 246 -6.69 -25.39 -3.31
#